data_AF-A0A972G6J1-F1
#
_entry.id   AF-A0A972G6J1-F1
#
_cell.length_a   1.000
_cell.length_b   1.000
_cell.length_c   1.000
_cell.angle_alpha   90.00
_cell.angle_beta   90.00
_cell.angle_gamma   90.00
#
_symmetry.space_group_name_H-M   'P 1'
#
loop_
_entity.id
_entity.type
_entity.pdbx_description
1 polymer ?
#
loop_
_entity_poly.entity_id
_entity_poly.type
_entity_poly.pdbx_seq_one_letter_code
_entity_poly.pdbx_strand_id
1 'polypeptide(L)'
;MFAQNPVPYHMFRRVNPEWYETLARYCPNDDLLRVVRPLLPDTWNIHRGIVWFHASPVDSTYVTQGWKIHVSATPSNCAEIAHYTTTVCVEHQVAFKFAVDRHMVFLMTSKGWDRPGSGKFITIYPSTDQQF
;
A
#
# COMPACT_ATOMS: atom_id res chain seq x y z
N MET A 1 -11.08 -12.68 1.94
CA MET A 1 -10.68 -12.93 0.54
C MET A 1 -10.69 -11.59 -0.20
N PHE A 2 -9.54 -10.94 -0.38
CA PHE A 2 -9.51 -9.63 -1.03
C PHE A 2 -9.73 -9.82 -2.53
N ALA A 3 -10.80 -9.23 -3.07
CA ALA A 3 -11.02 -9.16 -4.51
C ALA A 3 -9.84 -8.42 -5.14
N GLN A 4 -9.09 -9.11 -5.99
CA GLN A 4 -8.11 -8.49 -6.86
C GLN A 4 -8.87 -7.78 -7.97
N ASN A 5 -8.90 -6.44 -7.92
CA ASN A 5 -9.40 -5.68 -9.06
C ASN A 5 -8.49 -5.96 -10.27
N PRO A 6 -9.04 -6.23 -11.46
CA PRO A 6 -8.23 -6.42 -12.66
C PRO A 6 -7.42 -5.15 -12.93
N VAL A 7 -6.17 -5.32 -13.37
CA VAL A 7 -5.26 -4.21 -13.66
C VAL A 7 -5.43 -3.81 -15.13
N PRO A 8 -5.46 -2.50 -15.48
CA PRO A 8 -5.61 -2.03 -16.85
C PRO A 8 -4.54 -2.57 -17.82
N TYR A 9 -4.95 -2.97 -19.02
CA TYR A 9 -4.08 -3.63 -20.02
C TYR A 9 -2.81 -2.86 -20.43
N HIS A 10 -2.83 -1.53 -20.36
CA HIS A 10 -1.68 -0.69 -20.74
C HIS A 10 -0.56 -0.72 -19.70
N MET A 11 -0.82 -1.25 -18.50
CA MET A 11 0.18 -1.41 -17.44
C MET A 11 1.17 -2.54 -17.75
N PHE A 12 0.77 -3.52 -18.57
CA PHE A 12 1.60 -4.69 -18.87
C PHE A 12 2.89 -4.35 -19.64
N ARG A 13 2.85 -3.38 -20.58
CA ARG A 13 4.05 -2.87 -21.28
C ARG A 13 4.97 -2.00 -20.42
N ARG A 14 4.51 -1.59 -19.23
CA ARG A 14 5.34 -0.82 -18.28
C ARG A 14 6.15 -1.72 -17.36
N VAL A 15 5.79 -2.99 -17.23
CA VAL A 15 6.53 -4.01 -16.47
C VAL A 15 7.67 -4.59 -17.32
N ASN A 16 7.40 -4.85 -18.60
CA ASN A 16 8.39 -5.33 -19.56
C ASN A 16 8.23 -4.56 -20.89
N PRO A 17 9.30 -3.96 -21.44
CA PRO A 17 9.22 -3.15 -22.65
C PRO A 17 8.95 -3.98 -23.92
N GLU A 18 9.27 -5.27 -23.90
CA GLU A 18 9.19 -6.17 -25.07
C GLU A 18 7.98 -7.11 -25.02
N TRP A 19 7.51 -7.49 -23.84
CA TRP A 19 6.46 -8.50 -23.66
C TRP A 19 5.30 -8.02 -22.78
N TYR A 20 4.10 -8.56 -23.02
CA TYR A 20 2.96 -8.36 -22.11
C TYR A 20 3.19 -9.18 -20.83
N GLU A 21 3.50 -8.49 -19.72
CA GLU A 21 3.74 -9.12 -18.42
C GLU A 21 2.82 -8.57 -17.35
N THR A 22 2.35 -9.42 -16.44
CA THR A 22 1.45 -9.00 -15.35
C THR A 22 2.20 -8.23 -14.26
N LEU A 23 1.50 -7.38 -13.50
CA LEU A 23 2.08 -6.67 -12.34
C LEU A 23 2.66 -7.62 -11.28
N ALA A 24 2.30 -8.91 -11.30
CA ALA A 24 2.91 -9.92 -10.43
C ALA A 24 4.43 -10.08 -10.67
N ARG A 25 4.93 -9.74 -11.87
CA ARG A 25 6.37 -9.76 -12.19
C ARG A 25 7.08 -8.44 -11.94
N TYR A 26 6.37 -7.43 -11.43
CA TYR A 26 6.98 -6.15 -11.08
C TYR A 26 8.00 -6.33 -9.94
N CYS A 27 9.23 -5.85 -10.14
CA CYS A 27 10.30 -5.88 -9.14
C CYS A 27 10.49 -4.47 -8.56
N PRO A 28 9.95 -4.16 -7.37
CA PRO A 28 10.11 -2.86 -6.74
C PRO A 28 11.54 -2.66 -6.24
N ASN A 29 11.94 -1.41 -6.06
CA ASN A 29 13.26 -1.03 -5.52
C ASN A 29 13.28 -0.84 -4.00
N ASP A 30 12.20 -1.22 -3.32
CA ASP A 30 12.00 -1.20 -1.86
C ASP A 30 12.28 0.16 -1.19
N ASP A 31 12.21 1.28 -1.92
CA ASP A 31 12.47 2.61 -1.37
C ASP A 31 11.51 2.99 -0.23
N LEU A 32 10.23 2.67 -0.38
CA LEU A 32 9.22 2.88 0.67
C LEU A 32 9.32 1.84 1.79
N LEU A 33 9.68 0.59 1.46
CA LEU A 33 9.91 -0.43 2.49
C LEU A 33 11.05 -0.04 3.43
N ARG A 34 12.12 0.56 2.91
CA ARG A 34 13.24 1.08 3.72
C ARG A 34 12.82 2.20 4.68
N VAL A 35 11.75 2.93 4.40
CA VAL A 35 11.18 3.93 5.30
C VAL A 35 10.30 3.30 6.36
N VAL A 36 9.43 2.35 5.96
CA VAL A 36 8.42 1.76 6.84
C VAL A 36 9.02 0.72 7.78
N ARG A 37 9.88 -0.18 7.29
CA ARG A 37 10.36 -1.34 8.05
C ARG A 37 11.03 -0.98 9.39
N PRO A 38 11.90 0.05 9.49
CA PRO A 38 12.53 0.41 10.77
C PRO A 38 11.56 0.92 11.83
N LEU A 39 10.35 1.35 11.45
CA LEU A 39 9.34 1.87 12.37
C LEU A 39 8.43 0.78 12.92
N LEU A 40 8.45 -0.43 12.34
CA LEU A 40 7.60 -1.54 12.75
C LEU A 40 8.27 -2.33 13.90
N PRO A 41 7.60 -2.47 15.06
CA PRO A 41 8.08 -3.35 16.12
C PRO A 41 8.17 -4.82 15.68
N ASP A 42 8.91 -5.64 16.43
CA ASP A 42 8.98 -7.09 16.18
C ASP A 42 7.63 -7.80 16.34
N THR A 43 6.68 -7.18 17.04
CA THR A 43 5.28 -7.64 17.18
C THR A 43 4.43 -7.36 15.93
N TRP A 44 5.03 -6.89 14.84
CA TRP A 44 4.34 -6.60 13.58
C TRP A 44 4.78 -7.51 12.46
N ASN A 45 3.80 -8.02 11.73
CA ASN A 45 4.00 -8.70 10.46
C ASN A 45 4.04 -7.68 9.33
N ILE A 46 4.95 -7.90 8.37
CA ILE A 46 4.93 -7.23 7.08
C ILE A 46 5.08 -8.26 5.97
N HIS A 47 4.22 -8.20 4.96
CA HIS A 47 4.31 -9.06 3.79
C HIS A 47 4.02 -8.31 2.51
N ARG A 48 4.64 -8.79 1.44
CA ARG A 48 4.48 -8.24 0.10
C ARG A 48 3.34 -8.93 -0.65
N GLY A 49 2.38 -8.13 -1.10
CA GLY A 49 1.44 -8.49 -2.16
C GLY A 49 1.98 -8.07 -3.55
N ILE A 50 1.10 -7.98 -4.55
CA ILE A 50 1.51 -7.63 -5.93
C ILE A 50 2.15 -6.23 -5.99
N VAL A 51 1.34 -5.20 -5.69
CA VAL A 51 1.73 -3.78 -5.71
C VAL A 51 1.58 -3.10 -4.36
N TRP A 52 1.31 -3.88 -3.31
CA TRP A 52 1.12 -3.41 -1.94
C TRP A 52 2.01 -4.16 -0.97
N PHE A 53 2.57 -3.48 0.01
CA PHE A 53 2.98 -4.08 1.27
C PHE A 53 1.82 -3.99 2.27
N HIS A 54 1.65 -5.02 3.08
CA HIS A 54 0.67 -5.09 4.15
C HIS A 54 1.42 -5.20 5.48
N ALA A 55 1.11 -4.30 6.41
CA ALA A 55 1.68 -4.26 7.76
C ALA A 55 0.57 -4.34 8.80
N SER A 56 0.74 -5.21 9.79
CA SER A 56 -0.24 -5.37 10.87
C SER A 56 0.41 -5.90 12.16
N PRO A 57 -0.15 -5.60 13.34
CA PRO A 57 0.17 -6.34 14.56
C PRO A 57 -0.06 -7.85 14.35
N VAL A 58 0.72 -8.68 15.04
CA VAL A 58 0.56 -10.15 14.98
C VAL A 58 -0.85 -10.59 15.39
N ASP A 59 -1.42 -9.94 16.41
CA ASP A 59 -2.75 -10.25 16.95
C ASP A 59 -3.89 -9.47 16.29
N SER A 60 -3.68 -8.89 15.11
CA SER A 60 -4.68 -8.07 14.45
C SER A 60 -5.92 -8.89 14.04
N THR A 61 -7.10 -8.47 14.48
CA THR A 61 -8.38 -9.01 14.02
C THR A 61 -8.95 -8.12 12.92
N TYR A 62 -9.32 -8.73 11.79
CA TYR A 62 -9.98 -8.01 10.70
C TYR A 62 -11.49 -8.05 10.88
N VAL A 63 -12.12 -6.89 10.86
CA VAL A 63 -13.58 -6.79 10.83
C VAL A 63 -14.12 -7.01 9.41
N THR A 64 -15.20 -7.79 9.30
CA THR A 64 -15.86 -8.06 8.02
C THR A 64 -16.52 -6.81 7.44
N GLN A 65 -17.00 -5.92 8.31
CA GLN A 65 -17.65 -4.65 7.99
C GLN A 65 -17.02 -3.56 8.87
N GLY A 66 -16.75 -2.40 8.28
CA GLY A 66 -16.09 -1.29 8.96
C GLY A 66 -15.71 -0.19 7.97
N TRP A 67 -14.82 0.69 8.40
CA TRP A 67 -14.36 1.84 7.62
C TRP A 67 -12.86 1.75 7.32
N LYS A 68 -12.39 2.56 6.39
CA LYS A 68 -10.97 2.61 5.96
C LYS A 68 -10.59 4.06 5.72
N ILE A 69 -9.36 4.40 6.05
CA ILE A 69 -8.78 5.70 5.69
C ILE A 69 -7.89 5.49 4.48
N HIS A 70 -8.08 6.32 3.46
CA HIS A 70 -7.15 6.42 2.34
C HIS A 70 -6.28 7.65 2.51
N VAL A 71 -4.96 7.45 2.53
CA VAL A 71 -3.99 8.55 2.52
C VAL A 71 -3.42 8.65 1.11
N SER A 72 -3.48 9.85 0.56
CA SER A 72 -2.96 10.19 -0.76
C SER A 72 -1.58 10.83 -0.64
N ALA A 73 -0.73 10.65 -1.65
CA ALA A 73 0.59 11.25 -1.72
C ALA A 73 0.95 11.56 -3.17
N THR A 74 1.90 12.47 -3.36
CA THR A 74 2.64 12.62 -4.62
C THR A 74 3.91 11.77 -4.58
N PRO A 75 4.55 11.48 -5.72
CA PRO A 75 5.86 10.81 -5.72
C PRO A 75 6.95 11.58 -4.97
N SER A 76 6.82 12.90 -4.81
CA SER A 76 7.80 13.73 -4.11
C SER A 76 7.67 13.63 -2.58
N ASN A 77 6.46 13.44 -2.05
CA ASN A 77 6.23 13.41 -0.59
C ASN A 77 5.85 12.02 -0.04
N CYS A 78 5.73 10.99 -0.89
CA CYS A 78 5.28 9.66 -0.45
C CYS A 78 6.16 9.02 0.63
N ALA A 79 7.48 9.26 0.62
CA ALA A 79 8.36 8.73 1.65
C ALA A 79 8.10 9.38 3.02
N GLU A 80 7.92 10.70 3.05
CA GLU A 80 7.60 11.45 4.27
C GLU A 80 6.22 11.06 4.82
N ILE A 81 5.22 10.97 3.94
CA ILE A 81 3.87 10.52 4.32
C ILE A 81 3.90 9.07 4.84
N ALA A 82 4.70 8.19 4.23
CA ALA A 82 4.85 6.82 4.72
C ALA A 82 5.44 6.77 6.12
N HIS A 83 6.44 7.60 6.41
CA HIS A 83 7.04 7.71 7.73
C HIS A 83 5.99 8.12 8.77
N TYR A 84 5.35 9.28 8.59
CA TYR A 84 4.38 9.79 9.57
C TYR A 84 3.15 8.88 9.74
N THR A 85 2.61 8.38 8.62
CA THR A 85 1.46 7.48 8.67
C THR A 85 1.81 6.19 9.41
N THR A 86 3.00 5.64 9.18
CA THR A 86 3.44 4.42 9.88
C THR A 86 3.58 4.67 11.37
N THR A 87 4.21 5.78 11.78
CA THR A 87 4.35 6.13 13.21
C THR A 87 3.00 6.17 13.90
N VAL A 88 2.02 6.87 13.32
CA VAL A 88 0.66 6.92 13.85
C VAL A 88 0.00 5.53 13.86
N CYS A 89 0.16 4.75 12.79
CA CYS A 89 -0.45 3.42 12.74
C CYS A 89 0.14 2.47 13.80
N VAL A 90 1.44 2.58 14.06
CA VAL A 90 2.13 1.81 15.09
C VAL A 90 1.69 2.26 16.49
N GLU A 91 1.60 3.56 16.75
CA GLU A 91 1.12 4.10 18.02
C GLU A 91 -0.30 3.61 18.36
N HIS A 92 -1.19 3.59 17.36
CA HIS A 92 -2.59 3.19 17.53
C HIS A 92 -2.85 1.69 17.29
N GLN A 93 -1.82 0.88 17.04
CA GLN A 93 -1.92 -0.56 16.75
C GLN A 93 -2.92 -0.88 15.62
N VAL A 94 -2.89 -0.10 14.53
CA VAL A 94 -3.84 -0.23 13.42
C VAL A 94 -3.16 -0.74 12.15
N ALA A 95 -3.75 -1.77 11.54
CA ALA A 95 -3.20 -2.38 10.33
C ALA A 95 -3.31 -1.43 9.13
N PHE A 96 -2.34 -1.49 8.22
CA PHE A 96 -2.34 -0.66 7.03
C PHE A 96 -1.65 -1.37 5.85
N LYS A 97 -1.88 -0.86 4.64
CA LYS A 97 -1.13 -1.25 3.45
C LYS A 97 -0.68 -0.02 2.68
N PHE A 98 0.46 -0.13 1.99
CA PHE A 98 1.07 0.98 1.25
C PHE A 98 1.67 0.50 -0.07
N ALA A 99 1.82 1.40 -1.05
CA ALA A 99 2.38 1.06 -2.35
C ALA A 99 3.82 0.53 -2.23
N VAL A 100 4.21 -0.39 -3.11
CA VAL A 100 5.52 -1.06 -3.03
C VAL A 100 6.72 -0.15 -3.24
N ASP A 101 6.58 0.90 -4.04
CA ASP A 101 7.63 1.91 -4.25
C ASP A 101 7.05 3.23 -4.79
N ARG A 102 7.91 4.25 -4.89
CA ARG A 102 7.55 5.56 -5.45
C ARG A 102 7.05 5.50 -6.90
N HIS A 103 7.57 4.59 -7.72
CA HIS A 103 7.11 4.47 -9.10
C HIS A 103 5.66 4.02 -9.16
N MET A 104 5.29 3.08 -8.30
CA MET A 104 3.92 2.61 -8.16
C MET A 104 3.00 3.71 -7.63
N VAL A 105 3.46 4.58 -6.72
CA VAL A 105 2.72 5.79 -6.30
C VAL A 105 2.43 6.69 -7.51
N PHE A 106 3.43 6.96 -8.35
CA PHE A 106 3.23 7.74 -9.57
C PHE A 106 2.19 7.10 -10.50
N LEU A 107 2.24 5.78 -10.68
CA LEU A 107 1.27 5.06 -11.51
C LEU A 107 -0.14 5.14 -10.92
N MET A 108 -0.31 4.83 -9.64
CA MET A 108 -1.60 4.82 -8.93
C MET A 108 -2.25 6.19 -8.83
N THR A 109 -1.46 7.26 -8.82
CA THR A 109 -1.97 8.64 -8.80
C THR A 109 -2.22 9.20 -10.21
N SER A 110 -1.84 8.47 -11.26
CA SER A 110 -2.03 8.89 -12.65
C SER A 110 -3.44 8.59 -13.17
N LYS A 111 -3.85 9.31 -14.23
CA LYS A 111 -5.13 9.11 -14.93
C LYS A 111 -5.28 7.72 -15.57
N GLY A 112 -4.16 7.00 -15.78
CA GLY A 112 -4.17 5.66 -16.35
C GLY A 112 -4.56 4.57 -15.34
N TRP A 113 -4.51 4.87 -14.04
CA TRP A 113 -4.87 3.87 -13.05
C TRP A 113 -6.38 3.74 -12.88
N ASP A 114 -6.84 2.52 -12.61
CA ASP A 114 -8.26 2.24 -12.42
C ASP A 114 -8.86 3.09 -11.31
N ARG A 115 -10.02 3.69 -11.59
CA ARG A 115 -10.69 4.66 -10.71
C ARG A 115 -10.88 4.16 -9.27
N PRO A 116 -11.21 2.87 -9.00
CA PRO A 116 -11.31 2.37 -7.63
C PRO A 116 -9.99 2.41 -6.83
N GLY A 117 -8.84 2.41 -7.50
CA GLY A 117 -7.51 2.44 -6.88
C GLY A 117 -6.79 3.79 -6.99
N SER A 118 -7.31 4.71 -7.81
CA SER A 118 -6.62 5.94 -8.15
C SER A 118 -6.48 6.88 -6.94
N GLY A 119 -5.30 7.45 -6.76
CA GLY A 119 -4.97 8.38 -5.68
C GLY A 119 -4.70 7.74 -4.31
N LYS A 120 -4.83 6.41 -4.18
CA LYS A 120 -4.66 5.70 -2.90
C LYS A 120 -3.20 5.30 -2.74
N PHE A 121 -2.47 5.96 -1.86
CA PHE A 121 -1.10 5.58 -1.53
C PHE A 121 -1.04 4.63 -0.35
N ILE A 122 -1.74 4.96 0.74
CA ILE A 122 -1.86 4.12 1.94
C ILE A 122 -3.35 3.85 2.20
N THR A 123 -3.68 2.66 2.68
CA THR A 123 -5.00 2.35 3.23
C THR A 123 -4.84 1.83 4.64
N ILE A 124 -5.48 2.49 5.60
CA ILE A 124 -5.50 2.13 7.02
C ILE A 124 -6.81 1.40 7.32
N TYR A 125 -6.75 0.38 8.18
CA TYR A 125 -7.85 -0.53 8.52
C TYR A 125 -8.12 -0.51 10.03
N PRO A 126 -8.84 0.50 10.54
CA PRO A 126 -9.35 0.49 11.91
C PRO A 126 -10.22 -0.74 12.19
N SER A 127 -10.15 -1.27 13.42
CA SER A 127 -10.95 -2.41 13.88
C SER A 127 -12.26 -1.98 14.55
N THR A 128 -12.38 -0.72 14.98
CA THR A 128 -13.61 -0.16 15.57
C THR A 128 -13.88 1.26 15.10
N ASP A 129 -15.09 1.76 15.33
CA ASP A 129 -15.48 3.14 14.99
C ASP A 129 -14.84 4.19 15.94
N GLN A 130 -14.37 3.76 17.11
CA GLN A 130 -13.71 4.61 18.11
C GLN A 130 -12.18 4.60 18.00
N GLN A 131 -11.62 3.72 17.17
CA GLN A 131 -10.18 3.68 16.95
C GLN A 131 -9.79 4.81 15.99
N PHE A 132 -9.67 6.04 16.51
CA PHE A 132 -8.86 7.19 16.07
C PHE A 132 -9.30 8.46 16.82
#